data_AF-A0A117LTC5-F1
#
_entry.id   AF-A0A117LTC5-F1
#
_cell.length_a   1.000
_cell.length_b   1.000
_cell.length_c   1.000
_cell.angle_alpha   90.00
_cell.angle_beta   90.00
_cell.angle_gamma   90.00
#
_symmetry.space_group_name_H-M   'P 1'
#
loop_
_entity.id
_entity.type
_entity.pdbx_description
1 polymer ?
#
loop_
_entity_poly.entity_id
_entity_poly.type
_entity_poly.pdbx_seq_one_letter_code
_entity_poly.pdbx_strand_id
1 'polypeptide(L)' 'MKKYQVPQWLAYDSLKIEGKLSRVPTPEDVQLPSEVSIIFEHYSR' A
#
# COMPACT_ATOMS: atom_id res chain seq x y z
N MET A 1 5.97 16.24 10.75
CA MET A 1 5.66 15.55 9.48
C MET A 1 6.00 14.06 9.64
N LYS A 2 5.02 13.14 9.58
CA LYS A 2 5.28 11.70 9.66
C LYS A 2 6.13 11.30 8.45
N LYS A 3 7.38 10.85 8.67
CA LYS A 3 8.22 10.28 7.61
C LYS A 3 7.53 9.01 7.12
N TYR A 4 7.04 9.03 5.88
CA TYR A 4 6.43 7.85 5.27
C TYR A 4 7.53 6.80 5.10
N GLN A 5 7.39 5.67 5.78
CA GLN A 5 8.34 4.57 5.62
C GLN A 5 8.01 3.82 4.34
N VAL A 6 9.05 3.36 3.65
CA VAL A 6 8.88 2.55 2.45
C VAL A 6 8.18 1.25 2.87
N PRO A 7 7.02 0.92 2.28
CA PRO A 7 6.32 -0.31 2.61
C PRO A 7 7.17 -1.55 2.30
N GLN A 8 7.05 -2.63 3.08
CA GLN A 8 7.88 -3.83 2.89
C GLN A 8 7.75 -4.50 1.51
N TRP A 9 6.62 -4.28 0.83
CA TRP A 9 6.37 -4.81 -0.51
C TRP A 9 7.05 -3.99 -1.62
N LEU A 10 7.63 -2.83 -1.30
CA LEU A 10 8.31 -1.93 -2.22
C LEU A 10 9.78 -1.77 -1.82
N ALA A 11 10.70 -2.07 -2.73
CA ALA A 11 12.10 -1.68 -2.58
C ALA A 11 12.30 -0.32 -3.27
N TYR A 12 12.83 0.67 -2.55
CA TYR A 12 13.09 2.01 -3.08
C TYR A 12 14.58 2.34 -3.03
N ASP A 13 15.15 2.69 -4.18
CA ASP A 13 16.52 3.23 -4.31
C ASP A 13 16.44 4.76 -4.38
N SER A 14 16.84 5.43 -3.29
CA SER A 14 16.80 6.89 -3.19
C SER A 14 17.84 7.61 -4.06
N LEU A 15 18.91 6.92 -4.48
CA LEU A 15 19.96 7.53 -5.30
C LEU A 15 19.54 7.62 -6.77
N LYS A 16 18.82 6.61 -7.24
CA LYS A 16 18.31 6.54 -8.62
C LYS A 16 16.86 7.02 -8.77
N ILE A 17 16.15 7.19 -7.65
CA ILE A 17 14.71 7.49 -7.62
C ILE A 17 13.95 6.37 -8.36
N GLU A 18 14.30 5.12 -8.04
CA GLU A 18 13.70 3.92 -8.64
C GLU A 18 12.99 3.08 -7.57
N GLY A 19 11.86 2.49 -7.94
CA GLY A 19 11.09 1.59 -7.10
C GLY A 19 10.91 0.24 -7.76
N LYS A 20 11.11 -0.85 -7.03
CA LYS A 20 10.84 -2.22 -7.47
C LYS A 20 9.79 -2.87 -6.58
N LEU A 21 8.81 -3.52 -7.20
CA LEU A 21 7.85 -4.35 -6.49
C LEU A 21 8.53 -5.65 -6.07
N SER A 22 8.72 -5.85 -4.76
CA SER A 22 9.30 -7.09 -4.21
C SER A 22 8.24 -8.19 -4.13
N ARG A 23 7.00 -7.82 -3.81
CA ARG A 23 5.84 -8.73 -3.76
C ARG A 23 4.55 -7.94 -3.92
N VAL A 24 3.46 -8.64 -4.27
CA VAL A 24 2.12 -8.05 -4.20
C VAL A 24 1.75 -7.82 -2.73
N PRO A 25 1.27 -6.62 -2.34
CA PRO A 25 0.84 -6.36 -0.98
C PRO A 25 -0.38 -7.20 -0.61
N THR A 26 -0.41 -7.68 0.63
CA THR A 26 -1.59 -8.29 1.25
C THR A 26 -2.41 -7.23 1.99
N PRO A 27 -3.67 -7.52 2.36
CA PRO A 27 -4.47 -6.59 3.16
C PRO A 27 -3.80 -6.16 4.48
N GLU A 28 -3.02 -7.06 5.11
CA GLU A 28 -2.30 -6.78 6.35
C GLU A 28 -1.14 -5.79 6.15
N ASP A 29 -0.57 -5.73 4.95
CA ASP A 29 0.55 -4.84 4.60
C ASP A 29 0.12 -3.39 4.37
N VAL A 30 -1.19 -3.14 4.32
CA VAL A 30 -1.76 -1.84 3.95
C VAL A 30 -2.65 -1.32 5.07
N GLN A 31 -2.20 -0.27 5.75
CA GLN A 31 -3.01 0.46 6.71
C GLN A 31 -3.87 1.50 5.97
N LEU A 32 -5.04 1.08 5.51
CA LEU A 32 -6.02 1.98 4.90
C LEU A 32 -6.76 2.76 5.99
N PRO A 33 -7.11 4.04 5.74
CA PRO A 33 -7.87 4.86 6.70
C PRO A 33 -9.36 4.50 6.77
N SER A 34 -9.83 3.57 5.95
CA SER A 34 -11.23 3.19 5.79
C SER A 34 -11.39 1.69 5.58
N GLU A 35 -12.53 1.16 6.00
CA GLU A 35 -12.90 -0.24 5.82
C GLU A 35 -13.20 -0.57 4.36
N VAL A 36 -12.54 -1.60 3.82
CA VAL A 36 -12.69 -2.00 2.42
C VAL A 36 -14.07 -2.59 2.14
N SER A 37 -14.73 -3.16 3.15
CA SER A 37 -16.08 -3.75 3.06
C SER A 37 -17.12 -2.77 2.49
N ILE A 38 -17.06 -1.49 2.84
CA ILE A 38 -17.99 -0.45 2.37
C ILE A 38 -17.96 -0.32 0.84
N ILE A 39 -16.78 -0.49 0.24
CA ILE A 39 -16.62 -0.42 -1.22
C ILE A 39 -17.35 -1.60 -1.87
N PHE A 40 -17.15 -2.82 -1.35
CA PHE A 40 -17.83 -4.01 -1.86
C PHE A 40 -19.36 -3.91 -1.72
N GLU A 41 -19.85 -3.41 -0.59
CA GLU A 41 -21.28 -3.19 -0.36
C GLU A 41 -21.90 -2.19 -1.34
N HIS A 42 -21.16 -1.13 -1.70
CA HIS A 42 -21.63 -0.14 -2.66
C HIS A 42 -21.81 -0.73 -4.07
N TYR A 43 -20.84 -1.51 -4.55
CA TYR A 43 -20.84 -2.09 -5.90
C TYR A 43 -21.62 -3.41 -6.02
N SER A 44 -22.12 -3.96 -4.92
CA SER A 44 -22.98 -5.15 -4.93
C SER A 44 -24.47 -4.83 -5.13
N ARG A 45 -24.83 -3.54 -5.19
CA ARG A 45 -26.19 -3.06 -5.47
C ARG A 45 -26.43 -2.97 -6.98
#